data_AF-A0A379VNX4-F1
#
_entry.id   AF-A0A379VNX4-F1
#
_cell.length_a   1.000
_cell.length_b   1.000
_cell.length_c   1.000
_cell.angle_alpha   90.00
_cell.angle_beta   90.00
_cell.angle_gamma   90.00
#
_symmetry.space_group_name_H-M   'P 1'
#
loop_
_entity.id
_entity.type
_entity.pdbx_description
1 polymer ?
#
loop_
_entity_poly.entity_id
_entity_poly.type
_entity_poly.pdbx_seq_one_letter_code
_entity_poly.pdbx_strand_id
1 'polypeptide(L)'
;MGEQIKLNIHSRNALNGMAIANTDFTVTMANGRRRDGLTTGFTDTSNGEMQFDGVGYVAGQVYQGITDANGDATIILTQDKGVGLLTQLSIVPIHSYINTPVSRSVKFTVATSPDTAKAKMWGHMADTITVGDWTFERPQTGG
;
A
#
# COMPACT_ATOMS: atom_id res chain seq x y z
N MET A 1 14.33 -5.22 7.29
CA MET A 1 12.97 -4.75 7.63
C MET A 1 12.48 -3.95 6.43
N GLY A 2 11.34 -4.32 5.85
CA GLY A 2 10.76 -3.64 4.69
C GLY A 2 10.25 -2.24 5.02
N GLU A 3 9.96 -1.44 4.00
CA GLU A 3 9.30 -0.14 4.13
C GLU A 3 7.94 -0.30 4.83
N GLN A 4 7.60 0.63 5.73
CA GLN A 4 6.32 0.66 6.44
C GLN A 4 5.56 1.93 6.06
N ILE A 5 4.26 1.78 5.80
CA ILE A 5 3.36 2.89 5.52
C ILE A 5 2.26 2.92 6.58
N LYS A 6 2.06 4.08 7.22
CA LYS A 6 0.98 4.26 8.20
C LYS A 6 -0.27 4.77 7.48
N LEU A 7 -1.35 4.00 7.55
CA LEU A 7 -2.67 4.43 7.12
C LEU A 7 -3.46 4.91 8.35
N ASN A 8 -3.62 6.23 8.45
CA ASN A 8 -4.41 6.86 9.51
C ASN A 8 -5.86 7.01 9.06
N ILE A 9 -6.78 6.62 9.93
CA ILE A 9 -8.22 6.66 9.70
C ILE A 9 -8.83 7.58 10.76
N HIS A 10 -9.71 8.47 10.30
CA HIS A 10 -10.40 9.44 11.14
C HIS A 10 -11.89 9.38 10.86
N SER A 11 -12.67 8.98 11.86
CA SER A 11 -14.12 8.99 11.83
C SER A 11 -14.64 10.33 12.38
N ARG A 12 -15.35 11.07 11.54
CA ARG A 12 -15.84 12.42 11.81
C ARG A 12 -17.28 12.56 11.32
N ASN A 13 -18.11 13.24 12.12
CA ASN A 13 -19.47 13.61 11.73
C ASN A 13 -19.41 14.65 10.60
N ALA A 14 -20.08 14.38 9.48
CA ALA A 14 -20.03 15.22 8.29
C ALA A 14 -20.69 16.61 8.49
N LEU A 15 -21.57 16.79 9.47
CA LEU A 15 -22.27 18.05 9.70
C LEU A 15 -21.46 19.03 10.55
N ASN A 16 -20.72 18.53 11.54
CA ASN A 16 -20.07 19.37 12.55
C ASN A 16 -18.58 19.04 12.80
N GLY A 17 -18.02 18.06 12.10
CA GLY A 17 -16.61 17.67 12.20
C GLY A 17 -16.21 16.97 13.50
N MET A 18 -17.16 16.70 14.40
CA MET A 18 -16.86 16.04 15.67
C MET A 18 -16.42 14.59 15.47
N ALA A 19 -15.50 14.13 16.31
CA ALA A 19 -15.08 12.73 16.33
C ALA A 19 -16.25 11.77 16.61
N ILE A 20 -16.26 10.65 15.90
CA ILE A 20 -17.16 9.53 16.19
C ILE A 20 -16.31 8.36 16.67
N ALA A 21 -16.41 8.06 17.96
CA ALA A 21 -15.71 6.95 18.60
C ALA A 21 -16.14 5.59 18.06
N ASN A 22 -15.29 4.57 18.21
CA ASN A 22 -15.66 3.15 18.04
C ASN A 22 -16.40 2.84 16.73
N THR A 23 -15.98 3.47 15.64
CA THR A 23 -16.62 3.31 14.33
C THR A 23 -16.01 2.14 13.59
N ASP A 24 -16.85 1.16 13.23
CA ASP A 24 -16.44 0.06 12.35
C ASP A 24 -16.22 0.54 10.91
N PHE A 25 -15.13 0.07 10.30
CA PHE A 25 -14.82 0.32 8.90
C PHE A 25 -14.24 -0.93 8.24
N THR A 26 -14.32 -0.95 6.92
CA THR A 26 -13.64 -1.94 6.08
C THR A 26 -12.55 -1.28 5.25
N VAL A 27 -11.51 -2.04 4.93
CA VAL A 27 -10.56 -1.71 3.89
C VAL A 27 -10.50 -2.86 2.89
N THR A 28 -10.70 -2.55 1.62
CA THR A 28 -10.45 -3.47 0.51
C THR A 28 -9.34 -2.95 -0.37
N MET A 29 -8.63 -3.85 -1.04
CA MET A 29 -7.59 -3.49 -1.99
C MET A 29 -7.94 -3.94 -3.40
N ALA A 30 -7.60 -3.10 -4.37
CA ALA A 30 -7.57 -3.46 -5.78
C ALA A 30 -6.33 -4.31 -6.09
N ASN A 31 -6.30 -4.90 -7.27
CA ASN A 31 -5.09 -5.54 -7.80
C ASN A 31 -3.94 -4.52 -7.89
N GLY A 32 -2.73 -4.93 -7.51
CA GLY A 32 -1.54 -4.10 -7.60
C GLY A 32 -1.21 -3.75 -9.05
N ARG A 33 -0.79 -2.51 -9.29
CA ARG A 33 -0.37 -2.00 -10.59
C ARG A 33 1.13 -1.83 -10.67
N ARG A 34 1.68 -2.23 -11.81
CA ARG A 34 3.06 -1.99 -12.22
C ARG A 34 3.27 -0.52 -12.59
N ARG A 35 4.53 -0.13 -12.76
CA ARG A 35 4.87 1.27 -13.13
C ARG A 35 4.43 1.60 -14.56
N ASP A 36 4.42 0.62 -15.46
CA ASP A 36 3.91 0.75 -16.83
C ASP A 36 2.37 0.75 -16.92
N GLY A 37 1.67 0.81 -15.79
CA GLY A 37 0.22 0.91 -15.72
C GLY A 37 -0.52 -0.42 -15.82
N LEU A 38 0.17 -1.54 -16.08
CA LEU A 38 -0.46 -2.84 -16.14
C LEU A 38 -0.88 -3.33 -14.75
N THR A 39 -2.13 -3.76 -14.65
CA THR A 39 -2.63 -4.47 -13.48
C THR A 39 -1.99 -5.85 -13.41
N THR A 40 -1.48 -6.21 -12.24
CA THR A 40 -0.91 -7.54 -12.00
C THR A 40 -2.02 -8.55 -11.68
N GLY A 41 -1.78 -9.81 -12.03
CA GLY A 41 -2.57 -10.96 -11.56
C GLY A 41 -2.03 -11.57 -10.27
N PHE A 42 -1.23 -10.81 -9.49
CA PHE A 42 -0.69 -11.29 -8.21
C PHE A 42 -1.79 -11.30 -7.15
N THR A 43 -2.69 -12.27 -7.26
CA THR A 43 -3.83 -12.48 -6.36
C THR A 43 -3.53 -13.54 -5.30
N ASP A 44 -2.28 -13.99 -5.19
CA ASP A 44 -1.81 -14.94 -4.20
C ASP A 44 -0.78 -14.31 -3.24
N THR A 45 -0.41 -15.06 -2.20
CA THR A 45 0.51 -14.59 -1.16
C THR A 45 1.99 -14.55 -1.58
N SER A 46 2.30 -14.86 -2.85
CA SER A 46 3.68 -14.97 -3.32
C SER A 46 4.26 -13.61 -3.70
N ASN A 47 3.46 -12.77 -4.39
CA ASN A 47 3.95 -11.51 -4.99
C ASN A 47 3.00 -10.31 -4.83
N GLY A 48 1.78 -10.53 -4.32
CA GLY A 48 0.75 -9.48 -4.22
C GLY A 48 0.25 -9.22 -2.80
N GLU A 49 0.68 -10.03 -1.83
CA GLU A 49 0.30 -9.92 -0.42
C GLU A 49 0.70 -8.54 0.14
N MET A 50 -0.27 -7.80 0.66
CA MET A 50 -0.03 -6.65 1.52
C MET A 50 -0.45 -7.03 2.92
N GLN A 51 0.39 -6.73 3.91
CA GLN A 51 0.05 -6.99 5.31
C GLN A 51 -0.59 -5.75 5.92
N PHE A 52 -1.63 -5.99 6.72
CA PHE A 52 -2.33 -5.02 7.55
C PHE A 52 -2.05 -5.44 8.99
N ASP A 53 -1.25 -4.66 9.71
CA ASP A 53 -0.78 -4.96 11.06
C ASP A 53 -0.16 -6.39 11.17
N GLY A 54 0.58 -6.78 10.14
CA GLY A 54 1.27 -8.08 10.05
C GLY A 54 0.41 -9.24 9.53
N VAL A 55 -0.88 -9.03 9.26
CA VAL A 55 -1.78 -10.04 8.68
C VAL A 55 -1.88 -9.85 7.18
N GLY A 56 -1.62 -10.91 6.39
CA GLY A 56 -1.61 -10.85 4.92
C GLY A 56 -3.00 -10.77 4.29
N TYR A 57 -3.14 -9.88 3.31
CA TYR A 57 -4.34 -9.71 2.49
C TYR A 57 -3.99 -9.58 1.00
N VAL A 58 -4.88 -10.07 0.15
CA VAL A 58 -4.83 -9.92 -1.32
C VAL A 58 -6.09 -9.24 -1.85
N ALA A 59 -6.07 -8.87 -3.13
CA ALA A 59 -7.21 -8.24 -3.78
C ALA A 59 -8.49 -9.09 -3.67
N GLY A 60 -9.60 -8.42 -3.36
CA GLY A 60 -10.90 -9.07 -3.12
C GLY A 60 -11.14 -9.52 -1.67
N GLN A 61 -10.11 -9.52 -0.81
CA GLN A 61 -10.29 -9.73 0.62
C GLN A 61 -10.64 -8.42 1.34
N VAL A 62 -11.28 -8.55 2.51
CA VAL A 62 -11.76 -7.44 3.33
C VAL A 62 -11.03 -7.45 4.66
N TYR A 63 -10.32 -6.36 4.96
CA TYR A 63 -9.87 -6.04 6.31
C TYR A 63 -11.00 -5.32 7.05
N GLN A 64 -11.20 -5.64 8.32
CA GLN A 64 -12.15 -4.96 9.21
C GLN A 64 -11.39 -4.35 10.38
N GLY A 65 -11.71 -3.10 10.72
CA GLY A 65 -11.13 -2.40 11.86
C GLY A 65 -12.16 -1.52 12.56
N ILE A 66 -11.78 -1.05 13.75
CA ILE A 66 -12.59 -0.16 14.57
C ILE A 66 -11.73 1.02 15.02
N THR A 67 -12.28 2.23 15.00
CA THR A 67 -11.60 3.41 15.56
C THR A 67 -11.63 3.41 17.09
N ASP A 68 -10.72 4.13 17.72
CA ASP A 68 -10.66 4.28 19.17
C ASP A 68 -11.73 5.27 19.70
N ALA A 69 -11.63 5.61 20.99
CA ALA A 69 -12.52 6.58 21.64
C ALA A 69 -12.43 8.01 21.07
N ASN A 70 -11.35 8.34 20.37
CA ASN A 70 -11.15 9.64 19.68
C ASN A 70 -11.59 9.59 18.21
N GLY A 71 -12.13 8.45 17.77
CA GLY A 71 -12.51 8.22 16.39
C GLY A 71 -11.31 8.05 15.47
N ASP A 72 -10.16 7.64 15.99
CA ASP A 72 -8.94 7.46 15.22
C ASP A 72 -8.52 5.98 15.16
N ALA A 73 -7.91 5.55 14.05
CA ALA A 73 -7.24 4.25 13.94
C ALA A 73 -5.97 4.40 13.11
N THR A 74 -4.97 3.57 13.37
CA THR A 74 -3.75 3.46 12.56
C THR A 74 -3.54 2.02 12.16
N ILE A 75 -3.33 1.80 10.87
CA ILE A 75 -2.97 0.50 10.31
C ILE A 75 -1.54 0.60 9.78
N ILE A 76 -0.68 -0.34 10.15
CA ILE A 76 0.66 -0.48 9.61
C ILE A 76 0.58 -1.37 8.37
N LEU A 77 0.92 -0.78 7.22
CA LEU A 77 0.99 -1.48 5.95
C LEU A 77 2.44 -1.86 5.65
N THR A 78 2.65 -3.12 5.29
CA THR A 78 3.93 -3.63 4.77
C THR A 78 3.70 -4.51 3.54
N GLN A 79 4.76 -4.69 2.76
CA GLN A 79 4.75 -5.60 1.61
C GLN A 79 6.06 -6.38 1.54
N ASP A 80 6.27 -7.28 2.51
CA ASP A 80 7.57 -7.97 2.71
C ASP A 80 8.01 -8.80 1.49
N LYS A 81 7.04 -9.40 0.78
CA LYS A 81 7.25 -10.14 -0.47
C LYS A 81 6.90 -9.30 -1.70
N GLY A 82 6.87 -7.97 -1.54
CA GLY A 82 6.47 -7.03 -2.56
C GLY A 82 7.48 -6.98 -3.71
N VAL A 83 6.93 -6.95 -4.93
CA VAL A 83 7.73 -6.85 -6.17
C VAL A 83 7.74 -5.44 -6.75
N GLY A 84 7.28 -4.44 -6.00
CA GLY A 84 7.23 -3.04 -6.41
C GLY A 84 5.91 -2.66 -7.08
N LEU A 85 4.86 -2.44 -6.30
CA LEU A 85 3.48 -2.26 -6.77
C LEU A 85 2.85 -0.96 -6.23
N LEU A 86 1.95 -0.39 -7.02
CA LEU A 86 0.99 0.63 -6.61
C LEU A 86 -0.38 -0.02 -6.40
N THR A 87 -0.91 0.04 -5.20
CA THR A 87 -2.18 -0.61 -4.83
C THR A 87 -3.17 0.45 -4.36
N GLN A 88 -4.39 0.43 -4.92
CA GLN A 88 -5.47 1.29 -4.45
C GLN A 88 -6.23 0.60 -3.32
N LEU A 89 -6.42 1.32 -2.23
CA LEU A 89 -7.22 0.96 -1.07
C LEU A 89 -8.54 1.72 -1.09
N SER A 90 -9.61 1.05 -0.69
CA SER A 90 -10.96 1.60 -0.55
C SER A 90 -11.42 1.40 0.88
N ILE A 91 -11.70 2.51 1.57
CA ILE A 91 -12.12 2.52 2.97
C ILE A 91 -13.60 2.89 3.06
N VAL A 92 -14.40 2.09 3.75
CA VAL A 92 -15.86 2.28 3.85
C VAL A 92 -16.33 2.07 5.30
N PRO A 93 -17.08 3.01 5.90
CA PRO A 93 -17.73 2.80 7.20
C PRO A 93 -18.91 1.81 7.08
N ILE A 94 -19.09 0.93 8.08
CA ILE A 94 -20.09 -0.16 8.00
C ILE A 94 -21.50 0.31 8.39
N HIS A 95 -21.63 1.20 9.38
CA HIS A 95 -22.91 1.61 9.96
C HIS A 95 -23.24 3.10 9.71
N SER A 96 -22.86 3.62 8.55
CA SER A 96 -23.05 5.02 8.18
C SER A 96 -24.05 5.19 7.05
N TYR A 97 -24.91 6.20 7.15
CA TYR A 97 -25.75 6.66 6.04
C TYR A 97 -24.93 7.28 4.90
N ILE A 98 -23.71 7.73 5.20
CA ILE A 98 -22.71 8.16 4.21
C ILE A 98 -21.72 7.01 4.05
N ASN A 99 -21.87 6.22 2.99
CA ASN A 99 -21.05 5.04 2.71
C ASN A 99 -20.18 5.21 1.45
N THR A 100 -20.01 6.43 0.96
CA THR A 100 -19.14 6.71 -0.19
C THR A 100 -17.71 6.29 0.15
N PRO A 101 -17.07 5.41 -0.64
CA PRO A 101 -15.73 4.96 -0.33
C PRO A 101 -14.69 6.07 -0.41
N VAL A 102 -13.80 6.10 0.58
CA VAL A 102 -12.59 6.93 0.53
C VAL A 102 -11.49 6.10 -0.13
N SER A 103 -10.99 6.56 -1.28
CA SER A 103 -9.89 5.91 -1.98
C SER A 103 -8.53 6.52 -1.65
N ARG A 104 -7.52 5.68 -1.44
CA ARG A 104 -6.11 6.06 -1.28
C ARG A 104 -5.23 5.08 -2.05
N SER A 105 -4.07 5.53 -2.52
CA SER A 105 -3.10 4.64 -3.16
C SER A 105 -1.85 4.52 -2.29
N VAL A 106 -1.35 3.29 -2.20
CA VAL A 106 -0.15 2.93 -1.45
C VAL A 106 0.85 2.36 -2.44
N LYS A 107 2.10 2.81 -2.37
CA LYS A 107 3.17 2.39 -3.27
C LYS A 107 4.32 1.83 -2.47
N PHE A 108 4.64 0.57 -2.68
CA PHE A 108 5.87 -0.04 -2.20
C PHE A 108 6.85 -0.19 -3.36
N THR A 109 8.13 0.02 -3.08
CA THR A 109 9.20 -0.04 -4.07
C THR A 109 10.13 -1.23 -3.81
N VAL A 110 10.75 -1.78 -4.85
CA VAL A 110 11.67 -2.92 -4.73
C VAL A 110 13.10 -2.56 -5.16
N ALA A 111 14.10 -3.05 -4.44
CA ALA A 111 15.51 -2.78 -4.70
C ALA A 111 16.03 -3.37 -6.03
N THR A 112 15.32 -4.34 -6.61
CA THR A 112 15.69 -5.00 -7.88
C THR A 112 15.14 -4.28 -9.11
N SER A 113 14.41 -3.17 -8.93
CA SER A 113 13.91 -2.34 -10.01
C SER A 113 14.42 -0.92 -9.85
N PRO A 114 14.80 -0.24 -10.94
CA PRO A 114 15.27 1.14 -10.84
C PRO A 114 14.14 2.15 -10.68
N ASP A 115 14.44 3.30 -10.08
CA ASP A 115 13.51 4.43 -10.05
C ASP A 115 13.57 5.26 -11.35
N THR A 116 13.18 4.66 -12.48
CA THR A 116 13.07 5.39 -13.76
C THR A 116 11.72 5.15 -14.43
N ALA A 117 11.24 6.11 -15.23
CA ALA A 117 9.97 5.99 -15.95
C ALA A 117 9.90 4.78 -16.90
N LYS A 118 11.05 4.26 -17.35
CA LYS A 118 11.16 3.07 -18.20
C LYS A 118 11.10 1.75 -17.41
N ALA A 119 11.11 1.80 -16.08
CA ALA A 119 11.08 0.61 -15.25
C ALA A 119 9.71 -0.08 -15.33
N LYS A 120 9.74 -1.40 -15.29
CA LYS A 120 8.54 -2.25 -15.29
C LYS A 120 7.82 -2.25 -13.96
N MET A 121 8.55 -2.15 -12.84
CA MET A 121 8.02 -2.18 -11.48
C MET A 121 8.35 -0.85 -10.78
N TRP A 122 7.73 -0.60 -9.64
CA TRP A 122 8.12 0.52 -8.78
C TRP A 122 9.39 0.15 -8.01
N GLY A 123 10.43 0.95 -8.16
CA GLY A 123 11.78 0.57 -7.78
C GLY A 123 12.55 1.62 -7.00
N HIS A 124 13.59 1.19 -6.28
CA HIS A 124 14.57 2.06 -5.61
C HIS A 124 16.01 1.51 -5.73
N MET A 125 16.29 0.71 -6.78
CA MET A 125 17.64 0.21 -7.05
C MET A 125 18.63 1.37 -7.10
N ALA A 126 19.70 1.29 -6.31
CA ALA A 126 20.77 2.27 -6.34
C ALA A 126 21.43 2.30 -7.73
N ASP A 127 21.75 3.50 -8.21
CA ASP A 127 22.41 3.64 -9.51
C ASP A 127 23.84 3.08 -9.49
N THR A 128 24.49 3.13 -8.33
CA THR A 128 25.79 2.51 -8.10
C THR A 128 25.84 1.76 -6.78
N ILE A 129 26.72 0.76 -6.73
CA ILE A 129 27.07 0.03 -5.50
C ILE A 129 28.58 0.10 -5.35
N THR A 130 29.06 0.45 -4.16
CA THR A 130 30.50 0.51 -3.84
C THR A 130 30.89 -0.70 -3.00
N VAL A 131 31.92 -1.42 -3.42
CA VAL A 131 32.49 -2.58 -2.70
C VAL A 131 34.00 -2.40 -2.61
N GLY A 132 34.49 -1.98 -1.43
CA GLY A 132 35.88 -1.52 -1.28
C GLY A 132 36.12 -0.27 -2.12
N ASP A 133 37.20 -0.28 -2.93
CA ASP A 133 37.54 0.83 -3.83
C ASP A 133 36.85 0.75 -5.20
N TRP A 134 36.00 -0.26 -5.43
CA TRP A 134 35.31 -0.48 -6.70
C TRP A 134 33.89 0.05 -6.68
N THR A 135 33.52 0.82 -7.71
CA THR A 135 32.15 1.28 -7.95
C THR A 135 31.57 0.55 -9.16
N PHE A 136 30.43 -0.09 -8.98
CA PHE A 136 29.69 -0.76 -10.05
C PHE A 136 28.43 0.03 -10.38
N GLU A 137 28.17 0.25 -11.66
CA GLU A 137 26.92 0.84 -12.14
C GLU A 137 25.86 -0.23 -12.37
N ARG A 138 24.61 0.13 -12.14
CA ARG A 138 23.47 -0.73 -12.49
C ARG A 138 23.43 -1.04 -14.00
N PRO A 139 22.90 -2.20 -14.40
CA PRO A 139 22.64 -2.49 -15.81
C PRO A 139 21.72 -1.45 -16.44
N GLN A 140 22.04 -1.02 -17.67
CA GLN A 140 21.17 -0.15 -18.43
C GLN A 140 19.99 -0.94 -19.01
N THR A 141 18.78 -0.49 -18.71
CA THR A 141 17.56 -1.03 -19.34
C THR A 141 17.52 -0.61 -20.80
N GLY A 142 17.52 -1.61 -21.71
CA GLY A 142 17.37 -1.41 -23.16
C GLY A 142 16.10 -0.63 -23.52
N GLY A 143 16.22 0.20 -24.56
CA GLY A 143 15.15 1.08 -25.05
C GLY A 143 14.05 0.36 -25.81
#